data_AF-A0A951REQ7-F1
#
_entry.id   AF-A0A951REQ7-F1
#
_cell.length_a   1.000
_cell.length_b   1.000
_cell.length_c   1.000
_cell.angle_alpha   90.00
_cell.angle_beta   90.00
_cell.angle_gamma   90.00
#
_symmetry.space_group_name_H-M   'P 1'
#
loop_
_entity.id
_entity.type
_entity.pdbx_description
1 polymer ?
#
loop_
_entity_poly.entity_id
_entity_poly.type
_entity_poly.pdbx_seq_one_letter_code
_entity_poly.pdbx_strand_id
1 'polypeptide(L)' 'MLTDKELRLLEELEKNQDVVYLLNTEECEFVSRLISSYREIRRQLLAIQLNQQEDWLEEYNKNKGE' A
#
# COMPACT_ATOMS: atom_id res chain seq x y z
N MET A 1 -4.58 -12.56 7.93
CA MET A 1 -4.37 -11.11 7.74
C MET A 1 -3.05 -10.75 8.38
N LEU A 2 -2.30 -9.83 7.76
CA LEU A 2 -1.09 -9.30 8.38
C LEU A 2 -1.47 -8.41 9.58
N THR A 3 -0.67 -8.50 10.63
CA THR A 3 -0.73 -7.60 11.79
C THR A 3 -0.10 -6.24 11.46
N ASP A 4 -0.41 -5.22 12.26
CA ASP A 4 0.20 -3.89 12.14
C ASP A 4 1.73 -3.94 12.22
N LYS A 5 2.27 -4.85 13.02
CA LYS A 5 3.71 -5.08 13.13
C LYS A 5 4.30 -5.61 11.82
N GLU A 6 3.65 -6.60 11.20
CA GLU A 6 4.09 -7.18 9.94
C GLU A 6 3.98 -6.18 8.78
N LEU A 7 2.94 -5.34 8.78
CA LEU A 7 2.80 -4.25 7.82
C LEU A 7 3.93 -3.22 7.93
N ARG A 8 4.32 -2.84 9.16
CA ARG A 8 5.47 -1.95 9.38
C ARG A 8 6.77 -2.56 8.87
N LEU A 9 6.98 -3.86 9.10
CA LEU A 9 8.16 -4.55 8.59
C LEU A 9 8.21 -4.56 7.06
N LEU A 10 7.07 -4.74 6.38
CA LEU A 10 7.00 -4.64 4.93
C LEU A 10 7.32 -3.23 4.42
N GLU A 11 6.83 -2.20 5.10
CA GLU A 11 7.14 -0.81 4.77
C GLU A 11 8.64 -0.50 4.98
N GLU A 12 9.25 -1.03 6.03
CA GLU A 12 10.70 -0.90 6.28
C GLU A 12 11.53 -1.63 5.22
N LEU A 13 11.13 -2.84 4.83
CA LEU A 13 11.78 -3.61 3.75
C LEU A 13 11.64 -2.92 2.40
N GLU A 14 10.48 -2.30 2.13
CA GLU A 14 10.27 -1.51 0.92
C GLU A 14 11.27 -0.33 0.83
N LYS A 15 11.54 0.33 1.97
CA LYS A 15 12.44 1.49 2.06
C LYS A 15 13.92 1.08 2.06
N ASN A 16 14.25 -0.11 2.56
CA ASN A 16 15.62 -0.59 2.74
C ASN A 16 15.89 -1.83 1.86
N GLN A 17 15.72 -1.69 0.55
CA GLN A 17 15.89 -2.81 -0.39
C GLN A 17 17.33 -3.37 -0.41
N ASP A 18 18.32 -2.57 -0.01
CA ASP A 18 19.72 -3.00 0.13
C ASP A 18 19.88 -4.21 1.07
N VAL A 19 19.05 -4.30 2.12
CA VAL A 19 19.05 -5.42 3.06
C VAL A 19 18.52 -6.70 2.41
N VAL A 20 17.63 -6.58 1.42
CA VAL A 20 17.08 -7.73 0.69
C VAL A 20 18.16 -8.42 -0.15
N TYR A 21 19.13 -7.65 -0.67
CA TYR A 21 20.26 -8.20 -1.42
C TYR A 21 21.27 -8.97 -0.56
N LEU A 22 21.15 -8.90 0.77
CA LEU A 22 21.96 -9.71 1.69
C LEU A 22 21.38 -11.11 1.90
N LEU A 23 20.15 -11.36 1.43
CA LEU A 23 19.50 -12.65 1.52
C LEU A 23 20.02 -13.61 0.44
N ASN A 24 19.76 -14.90 0.64
CA ASN A 24 19.99 -15.86 -0.44
C ASN A 24 19.00 -15.61 -1.60
N THR A 25 19.27 -16.21 -2.76
CA THR A 25 18.48 -15.97 -3.98
C THR A 25 16.99 -16.29 -3.81
N GLU A 26 16.65 -17.37 -3.12
CA GLU A 26 15.26 -17.80 -2.91
C GLU A 26 14.50 -16.85 -1.98
N GLU A 27 15.13 -16.48 -0.87
CA GLU A 27 14.61 -15.50 0.09
C GLU A 27 14.45 -14.12 -0.54
N CYS A 28 15.43 -13.69 -1.35
CA CYS A 28 15.38 -12.43 -2.08
C CYS A 28 14.21 -12.40 -3.07
N GLU A 29 13.99 -13.47 -3.83
CA GLU A 29 12.88 -13.58 -4.78
C GLU A 29 11.53 -13.58 -4.05
N PHE A 30 11.43 -14.27 -2.91
CA PHE A 30 10.23 -14.30 -2.10
C PHE A 30 9.91 -12.91 -1.52
N VAL A 31 10.88 -12.26 -0.88
CA VAL A 31 10.70 -10.93 -0.27
C VAL A 31 10.39 -9.88 -1.34
N SER A 32 11.04 -9.95 -2.51
CA SER A 32 10.75 -9.04 -3.63
C SER A 32 9.32 -9.15 -4.14
N ARG A 33 8.78 -10.38 -4.25
CA ARG A 33 7.37 -10.62 -4.60
C ARG A 33 6.42 -10.08 -3.53
N LEU A 34 6.78 -10.22 -2.26
CA LEU A 34 5.98 -9.75 -1.14
C LEU A 34 5.91 -8.21 -1.10
N ILE A 35 7.05 -7.53 -1.27
CA ILE A 35 7.12 -6.06 -1.38
C ILE A 35 6.29 -5.57 -2.58
N SER A 36 6.38 -6.27 -3.73
CA SER A 36 5.61 -5.91 -4.92
C SER A 36 4.10 -6.01 -4.69
N SER A 37 3.66 -7.08 -4.03
CA SER A 37 2.25 -7.27 -3.67
C SER A 37 1.77 -6.19 -2.69
N TYR A 38 2.58 -5.86 -1.69
CA TYR A 38 2.30 -4.78 -0.74
C TYR A 38 2.11 -3.43 -1.43
N ARG A 39 3.00 -3.07 -2.36
CA ARG A 39 2.92 -1.82 -3.15
C ARG A 39 1.62 -1.71 -3.91
N GLU A 40 1.22 -2.79 -4.57
CA GLU A 40 0.01 -2.82 -5.39
C GLU A 40 -1.25 -2.68 -4.53
N ILE A 41 -1.33 -3.42 -3.42
CA ILE A 41 -2.45 -3.30 -2.47
C ILE A 41 -2.54 -1.87 -1.92
N ARG A 42 -1.40 -1.28 -1.55
CA ARG A 42 -1.35 0.10 -1.04
C ARG A 42 -1.83 1.12 -2.08
N ARG A 43 -1.47 0.94 -3.35
CA ARG A 43 -1.96 1.77 -4.46
C ARG A 43 -3.48 1.64 -4.63
N GLN A 44 -4.00 0.42 -4.59
CA GLN A 44 -5.44 0.17 -4.72
C GLN A 44 -6.23 0.79 -3.56
N LEU A 45 -5.74 0.66 -2.33
CA LEU A 45 -6.37 1.28 -1.16
C LEU A 45 -6.40 2.81 -1.28
N LEU A 46 -5.31 3.42 -1.74
CA LEU A 46 -5.27 4.86 -1.97
C LEU A 46 -6.28 5.30 -3.05
N ALA A 47 -6.39 4.56 -4.14
CA ALA A 47 -7.37 4.84 -5.19
C ALA A 47 -8.81 4.77 -4.66
N ILE A 48 -9.12 3.76 -3.83
CA ILE A 48 -10.43 3.64 -3.17
C ILE A 48 -10.71 4.85 -2.26
N GLN A 49 -9.72 5.27 -1.47
CA GLN A 49 -9.86 6.43 -0.58
C GLN A 49 -10.11 7.74 -1.35
N LEU A 50 -9.39 7.94 -2.46
CA LEU A 50 -9.57 9.12 -3.31
C LEU A 50 -10.96 9.14 -3.95
N ASN A 51 -11.41 8.01 -4.51
CA ASN A 51 -12.74 7.90 -5.09
C ASN A 51 -13.85 8.20 -4.07
N GLN A 52 -13.74 7.65 -2.85
CA GLN A 52 -14.71 7.94 -1.77
C GLN A 52 -14.71 9.42 -1.36
N GLN A 53 -13.56 10.08 -1.40
CA GLN A 53 -13.45 11.50 -1.11
C GLN A 53 -14.07 12.37 -2.21
N GLU A 54 -13.91 11.99 -3.47
CA GLU A 54 -14.55 12.63 -4.62
C GLU A 54 -16.07 12.51 -4.54
N ASP A 55 -16.59 11.30 -4.30
CA ASP A 55 -18.03 11.05 -4.12
C ASP A 55 -18.63 11.95 -3.02
N TRP A 56 -17.94 12.07 -1.88
CA TRP A 56 -18.38 12.93 -0.78
C TRP A 56 -18.39 14.42 -1.15
N LEU A 57 -17.39 14.89 -1.90
CA LEU A 57 -17.33 16.27 -2.36
C LEU A 57 -18.44 16.59 -3.36
N GLU A 58 -18.76 15.65 -4.26
CA GLU A 58 -19.87 15.78 -5.19
C GLU A 58 -21.21 15.89 -4.44
N GLU A 59 -21.46 15.01 -3.46
CA GLU A 59 -22.66 15.07 -2.62
C GLU A 59 -22.75 16.38 -1.83
N TYR A 60 -21.65 16.84 -1.23
CA TYR A 60 -21.63 18.11 -0.50
C TYR A 60 -21.96 19.31 -1.39
N ASN A 61 -21.37 19.37 -2.59
CA ASN A 61 -21.60 20.47 -3.55
C ASN A 61 -23.04 20.45 -4.08
N LYS A 62 -23.61 19.27 -4.30
CA LYS A 62 -25.01 19.12 -4.70
C LYS A 62 -25.97 19.67 -3.63
N ASN A 63 -25.72 19.36 -2.36
CA ASN A 63 -26.59 19.79 -1.25
C ASN A 63 -26.42 21.28 -0.87
N LYS A 64 -25.38 21.96 -1.36
CA LYS A 64 -25.12 23.38 -1.08
C LYS A 64 -25.62 24.32 -2.20
N GLY A 65 -26.00 23.74 -3.35
CA GLY A 65 -26.55 24.46 -4.51
C GLY A 65 -28.08 24.54 -4.54
N GLU A 66 -28.76 23.95 -3.55
CA GLU A 66 -30.19 24.10 -3.24
C GLU A 66 -30.39 25.11 -2.10
#